data_AF-A0A645AIK3-F1
#
_entry.id   AF-A0A645AIK3-F1
#
_cell.length_a   1.000
_cell.length_b   1.000
_cell.length_c   1.000
_cell.angle_alpha   90.00
_cell.angle_beta   90.00
_cell.angle_gamma   90.00
#
_symmetry.space_group_name_H-M   'P 1'
#
loop_
_entity.id
_entity.type
_entity.pdbx_description
1 polymer ?
#
loop_
_entity_poly.entity_id
_entity_poly.type
_entity_poly.pdbx_seq_one_letter_code
_entity_poly.pdbx_strand_id
1 'polypeptide(L)'
;MKEELQKNEEVQGLDDGPAKKRGLGVIGKLKGLWGRKKLRKWLILAVVLVVAVSAVLRGFSKKKDAAAITYTEEAVSYHAITQALSGTGTLQPANSYTVTTLKEGEILSADFEEGDTVTRDTVLYELDSSDVSSNLEKSQLSLNQAQRSYEKAAYAQSPVSGIVASLDVKTGDVVKAGQTVATVRDNSSMTLKVHFASDDAKSFYVGQSASGVLDGSL
;
A
#
# COMPACT_ATOMS: atom_id res chain seq x y z
N MET A 1 -9.36 34.32 11.99
CA MET A 1 -10.50 34.46 11.06
C MET A 1 -11.20 33.12 11.08
N LYS A 2 -12.32 32.99 11.80
CA LYS A 2 -13.66 33.58 11.57
C LYS A 2 -14.48 32.59 10.73
N GLU A 3 -15.38 31.84 11.37
CA GLU A 3 -16.85 32.08 11.42
C GLU A 3 -17.55 31.23 10.34
N GLU A 4 -18.69 30.57 10.55
CA GLU A 4 -19.52 30.30 11.73
C GLU A 4 -20.13 28.89 11.51
N LEU A 5 -20.37 28.00 12.48
CA LEU A 5 -21.19 28.11 13.70
C LEU A 5 -22.65 28.53 13.45
N GLN A 6 -23.54 27.56 13.23
CA GLN A 6 -24.94 27.52 13.71
C GLN A 6 -25.62 26.23 13.19
N LYS A 7 -26.67 25.65 13.79
CA LYS A 7 -27.21 25.59 15.18
C LYS A 7 -28.43 24.63 15.06
N ASN A 8 -28.41 23.44 15.66
CA ASN A 8 -28.91 23.08 17.00
C ASN A 8 -30.44 23.23 17.19
N GLU A 9 -31.04 22.36 18.01
CA GLU A 9 -32.43 22.46 18.54
C GLU A 9 -33.58 22.31 17.50
N GLU A 10 -34.85 22.00 17.80
CA GLU A 10 -35.67 21.76 19.04
C GLU A 10 -36.93 20.93 18.58
N VAL A 11 -37.66 20.05 19.28
CA VAL A 11 -37.57 19.26 20.55
C VAL A 11 -38.60 18.09 20.54
N GLN A 12 -38.44 17.10 21.44
CA GLN A 12 -39.51 16.24 22.04
C GLN A 12 -40.25 15.24 21.11
N GLY A 13 -40.98 14.22 21.62
CA GLY A 13 -41.21 13.74 23.00
C GLY A 13 -42.56 12.98 23.11
N LEU A 14 -42.88 12.43 24.30
CA LEU A 14 -44.08 11.58 24.62
C LEU A 14 -44.00 10.17 23.97
N ASP A 15 -43.94 9.03 24.66
CA ASP A 15 -44.30 8.60 26.04
C ASP A 15 -45.80 8.29 26.28
N ASP A 16 -46.06 7.53 27.36
CA ASP A 16 -47.34 7.06 27.92
C ASP A 16 -48.15 5.95 27.22
N GLY A 17 -48.23 4.81 27.92
CA GLY A 17 -49.51 4.13 28.20
C GLY A 17 -49.67 4.03 29.74
N PRO A 18 -50.58 3.21 30.32
CA PRO A 18 -51.62 2.38 29.68
C PRO A 18 -52.99 2.37 30.45
N ALA A 19 -53.89 1.44 30.07
CA ALA A 19 -54.76 0.65 30.97
C ALA A 19 -56.13 1.19 31.57
N LYS A 20 -57.21 0.44 31.24
CA LYS A 20 -58.05 -0.38 32.20
C LYS A 20 -59.33 0.19 32.91
N LYS A 21 -60.49 -0.21 32.35
CA LYS A 21 -61.74 -0.77 32.99
C LYS A 21 -62.81 0.10 33.73
N ARG A 22 -64.07 -0.39 33.58
CA ARG A 22 -65.20 -0.55 34.57
C ARG A 22 -66.39 0.46 34.62
N GLY A 23 -67.62 -0.08 34.67
CA GLY A 23 -68.93 0.56 34.96
C GLY A 23 -70.09 -0.47 34.93
N LEU A 24 -71.25 -0.25 35.61
CA LEU A 24 -72.34 -1.25 35.79
C LEU A 24 -73.73 -0.68 36.21
N GLY A 25 -74.86 -1.28 35.79
CA GLY A 25 -76.26 -1.05 36.28
C GLY A 25 -77.34 -1.07 35.17
N VAL A 26 -78.67 -1.27 35.34
CA VAL A 26 -79.61 -1.58 36.48
C VAL A 26 -80.86 -2.37 35.91
N ILE A 27 -81.88 -2.79 36.71
CA ILE A 27 -82.93 -3.82 36.38
C ILE A 27 -84.40 -3.40 36.74
N GLY A 28 -85.47 -3.92 36.07
CA GLY A 28 -86.88 -3.80 36.55
C GLY A 28 -88.04 -4.63 35.90
N LYS A 29 -88.77 -5.41 36.74
CA LYS A 29 -90.19 -5.97 36.82
C LYS A 29 -91.22 -5.90 35.62
N LEU A 30 -92.23 -6.77 35.37
CA LEU A 30 -93.17 -7.72 36.10
C LEU A 30 -94.49 -7.07 36.65
N LYS A 31 -95.75 -7.65 36.66
CA LYS A 31 -96.40 -8.96 36.26
C LYS A 31 -97.96 -8.94 36.53
N GLY A 32 -98.85 -9.69 35.82
CA GLY A 32 -100.32 -9.80 36.15
C GLY A 32 -101.20 -10.90 35.44
N LEU A 33 -102.30 -11.40 36.07
CA LEU A 33 -103.17 -12.55 35.61
C LEU A 33 -104.45 -12.75 36.49
N TRP A 34 -105.58 -13.29 35.97
CA TRP A 34 -106.68 -14.05 36.67
C TRP A 34 -107.60 -14.77 35.63
N GLY A 35 -108.62 -15.61 35.89
CA GLY A 35 -109.26 -16.20 37.09
C GLY A 35 -110.24 -17.37 36.68
N ARG A 36 -110.78 -18.22 37.60
CA ARG A 36 -111.44 -19.53 37.24
C ARG A 36 -112.53 -20.06 38.24
N LYS A 37 -113.75 -20.45 37.80
CA LYS A 37 -114.65 -21.40 38.55
C LYS A 37 -115.43 -22.44 37.71
N LYS A 38 -116.32 -22.06 36.77
CA LYS A 38 -117.02 -23.04 35.85
C LYS A 38 -116.04 -23.79 34.93
N LEU A 39 -114.79 -23.32 34.92
CA LEU A 39 -113.65 -23.74 34.13
C LEU A 39 -113.05 -25.12 34.46
N ARG A 40 -113.40 -25.86 35.53
CA ARG A 40 -112.65 -27.10 35.88
C ARG A 40 -112.59 -28.16 34.77
N LYS A 41 -113.68 -28.40 34.01
CA LYS A 41 -113.64 -29.30 32.83
C LYS A 41 -112.91 -28.68 31.64
N TRP A 42 -113.15 -27.39 31.37
CA TRP A 42 -112.43 -26.62 30.34
C TRP A 42 -110.94 -26.44 30.64
N LEU A 43 -110.50 -26.59 31.89
CA LEU A 43 -109.10 -26.46 32.30
C LEU A 43 -108.30 -27.72 32.00
N ILE A 44 -108.90 -28.91 32.09
CA ILE A 44 -108.23 -30.13 31.65
C ILE A 44 -108.02 -30.03 30.13
N LEU A 45 -109.05 -29.61 29.39
CA LEU A 45 -108.97 -29.38 27.95
C LEU A 45 -107.93 -28.28 27.60
N ALA A 46 -107.97 -27.13 28.26
CA ALA A 46 -107.04 -26.02 28.01
C ALA A 46 -105.60 -26.33 28.47
N VAL A 47 -105.39 -27.13 29.51
CA VAL A 47 -104.05 -27.60 29.91
C VAL A 47 -103.52 -28.58 28.87
N VAL A 48 -104.32 -29.52 28.36
CA VAL A 48 -103.92 -30.40 27.25
C VAL A 48 -103.57 -29.58 26.00
N LEU A 49 -104.39 -28.57 25.66
CA LEU A 49 -104.14 -27.68 24.52
C LEU A 49 -102.86 -26.84 24.72
N VAL A 50 -102.60 -26.31 25.93
CA VAL A 50 -101.36 -25.59 26.27
C VAL A 50 -100.14 -26.52 26.30
N VAL A 51 -100.28 -27.79 26.70
CA VAL A 51 -99.21 -28.80 26.63
C VAL A 51 -98.89 -29.13 25.16
N ALA A 52 -99.90 -29.33 24.31
CA ALA A 52 -99.69 -29.53 22.88
C ALA A 52 -99.03 -28.31 22.22
N VAL A 53 -99.54 -27.10 22.47
CA VAL A 53 -98.97 -25.85 21.93
C VAL A 53 -97.56 -25.59 22.45
N SER A 54 -97.24 -25.86 23.72
CA SER A 54 -95.88 -25.70 24.24
C SER A 54 -94.91 -26.79 23.77
N ALA A 55 -95.39 -27.99 23.44
CA ALA A 55 -94.60 -29.01 22.73
C ALA A 55 -94.28 -28.56 21.30
N VAL A 56 -95.26 -28.05 20.54
CA VAL A 56 -95.07 -27.53 19.18
C VAL A 56 -94.16 -26.30 19.16
N LEU A 57 -94.33 -25.34 20.08
CA LEU A 57 -93.47 -24.15 20.19
C LEU A 57 -92.02 -24.50 20.57
N ARG A 58 -91.79 -25.52 21.41
CA ARG A 58 -90.44 -26.07 21.63
C ARG A 58 -89.89 -26.73 20.38
N GLY A 59 -90.69 -27.53 19.67
CA GLY A 59 -90.29 -28.20 18.43
C GLY A 59 -89.90 -27.24 17.30
N PHE A 60 -90.55 -26.07 17.21
CA PHE A 60 -90.22 -25.02 16.24
C PHE A 60 -89.07 -24.11 16.64
N SER A 61 -88.61 -24.14 17.89
CA SER A 61 -87.54 -23.26 18.39
C SER A 61 -86.12 -23.77 18.07
N LYS A 62 -85.88 -24.21 16.83
CA LYS A 62 -84.51 -24.47 16.34
C LYS A 62 -83.81 -23.13 16.08
N LYS A 63 -82.93 -22.72 17.00
CA LYS A 63 -81.79 -21.88 16.59
C LYS A 63 -80.68 -22.80 16.08
N LYS A 64 -80.13 -22.45 14.91
CA LYS A 64 -78.87 -23.01 14.43
C LYS A 64 -77.78 -22.17 15.08
N ASP A 65 -76.97 -22.78 15.94
CA ASP A 65 -75.70 -22.16 16.32
C ASP A 65 -74.78 -22.23 15.09
N ALA A 66 -74.50 -21.05 14.52
CA ALA A 66 -73.52 -20.94 13.45
C ALA A 66 -72.12 -21.25 14.03
N ALA A 67 -71.28 -21.92 13.25
CA ALA A 67 -69.92 -22.20 13.66
C ALA A 67 -69.15 -20.88 13.85
N ALA A 68 -68.96 -20.47 15.11
CA ALA A 68 -68.10 -19.36 15.45
C ALA A 68 -66.66 -19.74 15.09
N ILE A 69 -66.07 -19.05 14.12
CA ILE A 69 -64.67 -19.25 13.76
C ILE A 69 -63.84 -18.57 14.85
N THR A 70 -63.21 -19.37 15.71
CA THR A 70 -62.32 -18.87 16.76
C THR A 70 -61.02 -18.40 16.12
N TYR A 71 -60.85 -17.08 16.03
CA TYR A 71 -59.56 -16.47 15.76
C TYR A 71 -58.83 -16.22 17.09
N THR A 72 -57.61 -16.73 17.23
CA THR A 72 -56.74 -16.39 18.34
C THR A 72 -56.01 -15.09 17.99
N GLU A 73 -56.45 -13.97 18.55
CA GLU A 73 -55.78 -12.68 18.37
C GLU A 73 -54.48 -12.64 19.18
N GLU A 74 -53.34 -12.67 18.49
CA GLU A 74 -52.02 -12.42 19.09
C GLU A 74 -51.62 -10.95 18.85
N ALA A 75 -51.06 -10.30 19.87
CA ALA A 75 -50.78 -8.87 19.82
C ALA A 75 -49.58 -8.57 18.91
N VAL A 76 -49.83 -7.82 17.82
CA VAL A 76 -48.79 -7.40 16.87
C VAL A 76 -47.70 -6.61 17.61
N SER A 77 -46.48 -7.16 17.60
CA SER A 77 -45.33 -6.62 18.30
C SER A 77 -44.17 -6.39 17.33
N TYR A 78 -43.69 -5.14 17.28
CA TYR A 78 -42.61 -4.72 16.38
C TYR A 78 -41.27 -5.33 16.83
N HIS A 79 -40.86 -6.40 16.15
CA HIS A 79 -39.51 -6.97 16.27
C HIS A 79 -38.61 -6.38 15.20
N ALA A 80 -37.35 -6.08 15.54
CA ALA A 80 -36.38 -5.58 14.58
C ALA A 80 -35.94 -6.71 13.62
N ILE A 81 -36.34 -6.61 12.35
CA ILE A 81 -36.00 -7.59 11.32
C ILE A 81 -34.56 -7.35 10.84
N THR A 82 -33.58 -7.90 11.57
CA THR A 82 -32.17 -7.88 11.18
C THR A 82 -31.89 -8.83 10.02
N GLN A 83 -31.93 -8.31 8.79
CA GLN A 83 -31.51 -9.05 7.60
C GLN A 83 -29.97 -9.16 7.57
N ALA A 84 -29.44 -10.32 7.94
CA ALA A 84 -28.02 -10.62 7.81
C ALA A 84 -27.69 -10.99 6.36
N LEU A 85 -27.17 -10.02 5.59
CA LEU A 85 -26.76 -10.23 4.20
C LEU A 85 -25.36 -10.88 4.14
N SER A 86 -25.31 -12.21 4.10
CA SER A 86 -24.05 -12.95 3.96
C SER A 86 -23.58 -12.99 2.50
N GLY A 87 -22.33 -12.61 2.27
CA GLY A 87 -21.67 -12.68 0.97
C GLY A 87 -20.22 -13.12 1.09
N THR A 88 -19.75 -13.94 0.15
CA THR A 88 -18.36 -14.41 0.10
C THR A 88 -17.47 -13.38 -0.57
N GLY A 89 -16.65 -12.68 0.21
CA GLY A 89 -15.55 -11.86 -0.29
C GLY A 89 -14.22 -12.60 -0.24
N THR A 90 -13.34 -12.35 -1.20
CA THR A 90 -11.92 -12.74 -1.13
C THR A 90 -11.10 -11.58 -0.58
N LEU A 91 -10.13 -11.89 0.28
CA LEU A 91 -9.08 -10.93 0.65
C LEU A 91 -7.93 -11.06 -0.33
N GLN A 92 -7.53 -9.95 -0.95
CA GLN A 92 -6.34 -9.86 -1.78
C GLN A 92 -5.28 -8.97 -1.09
N PRO A 93 -3.97 -9.23 -1.28
CA PRO A 93 -2.93 -8.34 -0.77
C PRO A 93 -3.07 -6.92 -1.29
N ALA A 94 -2.87 -5.91 -0.44
CA ALA A 94 -2.98 -4.50 -0.83
C ALA A 94 -1.92 -4.09 -1.87
N ASN A 95 -0.75 -4.73 -1.85
CA ASN A 95 0.29 -4.66 -2.87
C ASN A 95 0.94 -6.05 -2.99
N SER A 96 1.49 -6.37 -4.16
CA SER A 96 2.34 -7.54 -4.39
C SER A 96 3.40 -7.20 -5.44
N TYR A 97 4.62 -7.70 -5.26
CA TYR A 97 5.76 -7.41 -6.13
C TYR A 97 6.56 -8.68 -6.39
N THR A 98 6.76 -9.02 -7.66
CA THR A 98 7.67 -10.09 -8.08
C THR A 98 9.08 -9.53 -8.18
N VAL A 99 10.03 -10.09 -7.45
CA VAL A 99 11.46 -9.78 -7.60
C VAL A 99 12.02 -10.64 -8.72
N THR A 100 12.68 -10.02 -9.71
CA THR A 100 13.36 -10.73 -10.81
C THR A 100 14.79 -10.22 -10.96
N THR A 101 15.71 -11.09 -11.34
CA THR A 101 17.11 -10.70 -11.60
C THR A 101 17.20 -9.84 -12.87
N LEU A 102 18.13 -8.88 -12.87
CA LEU A 102 18.37 -7.98 -14.02
C LEU A 102 19.51 -8.47 -14.93
N LYS A 103 20.15 -9.59 -14.57
CA LYS A 103 21.23 -10.25 -15.30
C LYS A 103 21.15 -11.77 -15.08
N GLU A 104 21.72 -12.51 -16.01
CA GLU A 104 22.07 -13.91 -15.84
C GLU A 104 23.30 -14.01 -14.92
N GLY A 105 23.36 -15.06 -14.08
CA GLY A 105 24.40 -15.28 -13.08
C GLY A 105 24.00 -16.40 -12.11
N GLU A 106 24.98 -16.96 -11.40
CA GLU A 106 24.74 -17.96 -10.34
C GLU A 106 24.37 -17.27 -9.01
N ILE A 107 23.53 -17.90 -8.20
CA ILE A 107 23.15 -17.41 -6.86
C ILE A 107 24.20 -17.90 -5.85
N LEU A 108 24.88 -16.97 -5.18
CA LEU A 108 25.94 -17.27 -4.21
C LEU A 108 25.41 -17.52 -2.79
N SER A 109 24.37 -16.79 -2.39
CA SER A 109 23.77 -16.87 -1.05
C SER A 109 22.27 -16.55 -1.08
N ALA A 110 21.56 -17.02 -0.07
CA ALA A 110 20.11 -16.91 0.09
C ALA A 110 19.76 -16.94 1.59
N ASP A 111 19.95 -15.82 2.28
CA ASP A 111 19.93 -15.75 3.75
C ASP A 111 18.52 -15.54 4.33
N PHE A 112 17.52 -16.29 3.83
CA PHE A 112 16.11 -16.21 4.26
C PHE A 112 15.34 -17.53 4.07
N GLU A 113 14.30 -17.75 4.89
CA GLU A 113 13.41 -18.92 4.83
C GLU A 113 11.95 -18.56 4.44
N GLU A 114 11.16 -19.55 4.05
CA GLU A 114 9.75 -19.35 3.70
C GLU A 114 8.91 -18.97 4.93
N GLY A 115 8.50 -17.69 5.00
CA GLY A 115 7.73 -17.13 6.10
C GLY A 115 8.42 -15.95 6.80
N ASP A 116 9.69 -15.67 6.48
CA ASP A 116 10.43 -14.56 7.06
C ASP A 116 9.85 -13.19 6.69
N THR A 117 9.91 -12.26 7.65
CA THR A 117 9.48 -10.86 7.46
C THR A 117 10.65 -10.01 7.02
N VAL A 118 10.88 -9.95 5.71
CA VAL A 118 11.90 -9.08 5.09
C VAL A 118 11.51 -7.59 5.17
N THR A 119 12.50 -6.71 5.30
CA THR A 119 12.29 -5.27 5.34
C THR A 119 12.63 -4.62 4.00
N ARG A 120 12.41 -3.29 3.90
CA ARG A 120 12.82 -2.54 2.71
C ARG A 120 14.36 -2.60 2.57
N ASP A 121 14.81 -2.81 1.33
CA ASP A 121 16.24 -2.86 0.97
C ASP A 121 17.02 -4.05 1.61
N THR A 122 16.33 -5.06 2.16
CA THR A 122 16.91 -6.37 2.49
C THR A 122 17.36 -7.10 1.22
N VAL A 123 18.58 -7.63 1.23
CA VAL A 123 19.10 -8.51 0.16
C VAL A 123 18.44 -9.89 0.31
N LEU A 124 17.84 -10.40 -0.76
CA LEU A 124 17.29 -11.76 -0.81
C LEU A 124 18.32 -12.76 -1.35
N TYR A 125 18.99 -12.39 -2.45
CA TYR A 125 19.96 -13.22 -3.14
C TYR A 125 21.20 -12.40 -3.50
N GLU A 126 22.38 -12.95 -3.25
CA GLU A 126 23.64 -12.49 -3.85
C GLU A 126 23.88 -13.24 -5.17
N LEU A 127 24.43 -12.55 -6.17
CA LEU A 127 24.74 -13.14 -7.47
C LEU A 127 26.24 -13.03 -7.77
N ASP A 128 26.80 -14.03 -8.45
CA ASP A 128 28.11 -13.86 -9.07
C ASP A 128 28.03 -12.67 -10.05
N SER A 129 28.87 -11.68 -9.77
CA SER A 129 28.94 -10.42 -10.46
C SER A 129 30.36 -10.10 -10.93
N SER A 130 31.22 -11.13 -11.06
CA SER A 130 32.58 -11.06 -11.59
C SER A 130 32.67 -10.40 -12.99
N ASP A 131 31.71 -10.66 -13.87
CA ASP A 131 31.58 -9.95 -15.16
C ASP A 131 31.14 -8.49 -15.00
N VAL A 132 30.40 -8.18 -13.94
CA VAL A 132 29.93 -6.82 -13.66
C VAL A 132 31.07 -5.96 -13.09
N SER A 133 31.85 -6.49 -12.14
CA SER A 133 33.04 -5.84 -11.61
C SER A 133 34.11 -5.66 -12.70
N SER A 134 34.36 -6.69 -13.51
CA SER A 134 35.27 -6.63 -14.67
C SER A 134 34.87 -5.55 -15.68
N ASN A 135 33.58 -5.35 -15.94
CA ASN A 135 33.11 -4.30 -16.85
C ASN A 135 33.07 -2.90 -16.20
N LEU A 136 32.86 -2.83 -14.87
CA LEU A 136 33.02 -1.59 -14.10
C LEU A 136 34.48 -1.11 -14.11
N GLU A 137 35.44 -2.00 -13.90
CA GLU A 137 36.88 -1.69 -13.97
C GLU A 137 37.27 -1.18 -15.37
N LYS A 138 36.89 -1.89 -16.45
CA LYS A 138 37.11 -1.43 -17.84
C LYS A 138 36.54 -0.03 -18.07
N SER A 139 35.34 0.26 -17.53
CA SER A 139 34.71 1.59 -17.63
C SER A 139 35.48 2.66 -16.86
N GLN A 140 35.96 2.35 -15.66
CA GLN A 140 36.79 3.24 -14.85
C GLN A 140 38.17 3.50 -15.49
N LEU A 141 38.81 2.48 -16.06
CA LEU A 141 40.08 2.62 -16.80
C LEU A 141 39.91 3.51 -18.03
N SER A 142 38.83 3.30 -18.80
CA SER A 142 38.47 4.14 -19.95
C SER A 142 38.23 5.61 -19.53
N LEU A 143 37.48 5.85 -18.46
CA LEU A 143 37.26 7.18 -17.89
C LEU A 143 38.57 7.86 -17.45
N ASN A 144 39.45 7.14 -16.75
CA ASN A 144 40.78 7.64 -16.37
C ASN A 144 41.69 7.91 -17.58
N GLN A 145 41.54 7.18 -18.68
CA GLN A 145 42.28 7.42 -19.92
C GLN A 145 41.73 8.62 -20.69
N ALA A 146 40.41 8.81 -20.71
CA ALA A 146 39.77 10.00 -21.27
C ALA A 146 40.16 11.27 -20.49
N GLN A 147 40.11 11.24 -19.16
CA GLN A 147 40.55 12.34 -18.29
C GLN A 147 42.02 12.73 -18.55
N ARG A 148 42.95 11.76 -18.51
CA ARG A 148 44.38 12.03 -18.79
C ARG A 148 44.64 12.49 -20.22
N SER A 149 43.77 12.15 -21.18
CA SER A 149 43.84 12.65 -22.55
C SER A 149 43.34 14.11 -22.64
N TYR A 150 42.28 14.45 -21.91
CA TYR A 150 41.80 15.82 -21.77
C TYR A 150 42.84 16.71 -21.07
N GLU A 151 43.42 16.27 -19.96
CA GLU A 151 44.48 17.01 -19.24
C GLU A 151 45.67 17.33 -20.14
N LYS A 152 46.15 16.35 -20.92
CA LYS A 152 47.23 16.54 -21.90
C LYS A 152 46.87 17.45 -23.08
N ALA A 153 45.59 17.60 -23.39
CA ALA A 153 45.10 18.49 -24.45
C ALA A 153 44.83 19.92 -23.93
N ALA A 154 44.41 20.06 -22.68
CA ALA A 154 44.12 21.34 -22.02
C ALA A 154 45.37 22.01 -21.42
N TYR A 155 46.36 21.22 -20.98
CA TYR A 155 47.54 21.71 -20.26
C TYR A 155 48.84 21.18 -20.88
N ALA A 156 49.64 22.07 -21.45
CA ALA A 156 51.00 21.77 -21.92
C ALA A 156 51.96 21.62 -20.72
N GLN A 157 51.97 20.44 -20.10
CA GLN A 157 52.85 20.09 -18.97
C GLN A 157 54.21 19.57 -19.45
N SER A 158 55.27 19.79 -18.65
CA SER A 158 56.59 19.21 -18.94
C SER A 158 56.58 17.67 -18.73
N PRO A 159 57.11 16.86 -19.66
CA PRO A 159 57.24 15.42 -19.47
C PRO A 159 58.39 15.03 -18.52
N VAL A 160 59.29 15.97 -18.19
CA VAL A 160 60.46 15.75 -17.33
C VAL A 160 60.60 16.87 -16.30
N SER A 161 61.15 16.53 -15.12
CA SER A 161 61.67 17.52 -14.18
C SER A 161 62.93 18.18 -14.78
N GLY A 162 63.02 19.50 -14.75
CA GLY A 162 64.12 20.22 -15.36
C GLY A 162 63.94 21.73 -15.30
N ILE A 163 64.84 22.46 -15.96
CA ILE A 163 64.86 23.93 -16.01
C ILE A 163 64.27 24.37 -17.36
N VAL A 164 63.39 25.39 -17.34
CA VAL A 164 62.90 26.04 -18.58
C VAL A 164 64.06 26.81 -19.22
N ALA A 165 64.49 26.36 -20.40
CA ALA A 165 65.60 26.93 -21.16
C ALA A 165 65.15 27.96 -22.21
N SER A 166 63.94 27.80 -22.76
CA SER A 166 63.27 28.79 -23.61
C SER A 166 61.77 28.84 -23.31
N LEU A 167 61.16 30.01 -23.53
CA LEU A 167 59.71 30.20 -23.58
C LEU A 167 59.41 30.91 -24.90
N ASP A 168 58.71 30.21 -25.80
CA ASP A 168 58.63 30.55 -27.21
C ASP A 168 57.26 31.13 -27.60
N VAL A 169 56.33 31.24 -26.64
CA VAL A 169 54.97 31.78 -26.80
C VAL A 169 54.58 32.67 -25.60
N LYS A 170 53.60 33.55 -25.81
CA LYS A 170 53.10 34.51 -24.80
C LYS A 170 51.59 34.33 -24.57
N THR A 171 51.11 34.85 -23.44
CA THR A 171 49.68 34.85 -23.10
C THR A 171 48.88 35.62 -24.16
N GLY A 172 47.97 34.93 -24.85
CA GLY A 172 47.16 35.48 -25.95
C GLY A 172 47.56 34.97 -27.34
N ASP A 173 48.71 34.32 -27.48
CA ASP A 173 49.13 33.72 -28.76
C ASP A 173 48.29 32.47 -29.10
N VAL A 174 47.88 32.34 -30.36
CA VAL A 174 47.16 31.16 -30.86
C VAL A 174 48.17 30.10 -31.31
N VAL A 175 48.34 29.06 -30.50
CA VAL A 175 49.26 27.94 -30.77
C VAL A 175 48.60 26.84 -31.60
N LYS A 176 49.41 26.11 -32.37
CA LYS A 176 48.99 24.93 -33.16
C LYS A 176 49.43 23.62 -32.50
N ALA A 177 48.69 22.54 -32.78
CA ALA A 177 49.10 21.20 -32.33
C ALA A 177 50.51 20.86 -32.85
N GLY A 178 51.39 20.42 -31.96
CA GLY A 178 52.80 20.12 -32.26
C GLY A 178 53.74 21.34 -32.30
N GLN A 179 53.27 22.56 -32.02
CA GLN A 179 54.12 23.73 -31.87
C GLN A 179 54.88 23.69 -30.52
N THR A 180 56.19 23.93 -30.55
CA THR A 180 57.00 24.14 -29.33
C THR A 180 56.53 25.40 -28.62
N VAL A 181 56.13 25.27 -27.35
CA VAL A 181 55.73 26.40 -26.49
C VAL A 181 56.83 26.82 -25.52
N ALA A 182 57.65 25.87 -25.07
CA ALA A 182 58.80 26.08 -24.21
C ALA A 182 59.75 24.88 -24.34
N THR A 183 61.05 25.10 -24.17
CA THR A 183 62.04 24.02 -24.05
C THR A 183 62.38 23.80 -22.58
N VAL A 184 62.15 22.59 -22.06
CA VAL A 184 62.60 22.18 -20.72
C VAL A 184 63.82 21.27 -20.86
N ARG A 185 64.88 21.57 -20.11
CA ARG A 185 66.13 20.80 -20.10
C ARG A 185 66.30 20.12 -18.73
N ASP A 186 66.31 18.80 -18.73
CA ASP A 186 66.83 18.02 -17.62
C ASP A 186 68.38 18.02 -17.64
N ASN A 187 68.96 18.00 -16.46
CA ASN A 187 70.41 17.96 -16.21
C ASN A 187 70.79 16.82 -15.23
N SER A 188 69.85 15.96 -14.84
CA SER A 188 70.03 14.86 -13.88
C SER A 188 71.08 13.83 -14.31
N SER A 189 71.24 13.62 -15.61
CA SER A 189 72.21 12.72 -16.21
C SER A 189 72.76 13.33 -17.51
N MET A 190 74.08 13.24 -17.70
CA MET A 190 74.77 13.86 -18.84
C MET A 190 75.78 12.88 -19.44
N THR A 191 75.60 12.56 -20.73
CA THR A 191 76.46 11.60 -21.45
C THR A 191 77.57 12.32 -22.20
N LEU A 192 78.80 12.23 -21.70
CA LEU A 192 79.98 12.74 -22.40
C LEU A 192 80.49 11.70 -23.43
N LYS A 193 80.37 12.01 -24.73
CA LYS A 193 80.99 11.22 -25.80
C LYS A 193 82.31 11.88 -26.22
N VAL A 194 83.42 11.26 -25.83
CA VAL A 194 84.77 11.62 -26.31
C VAL A 194 85.14 10.80 -27.56
N HIS A 195 85.97 11.37 -28.42
CA HIS A 195 86.62 10.66 -29.52
C HIS A 195 88.10 10.50 -29.19
N PHE A 196 88.64 9.29 -29.35
CA PHE A 196 90.03 8.91 -29.10
C PHE A 196 90.60 8.20 -30.33
N ALA A 197 91.93 8.11 -30.44
CA ALA A 197 92.55 7.36 -31.53
C ALA A 197 92.38 5.85 -31.33
N SER A 198 92.38 5.08 -32.43
CA SER A 198 92.20 3.62 -32.41
C SER A 198 93.31 2.86 -31.68
N ASP A 199 94.43 3.51 -31.36
CA ASP A 199 95.53 2.95 -30.58
C ASP A 199 95.33 3.19 -29.07
N ASP A 200 94.97 4.40 -28.66
CA ASP A 200 94.57 4.71 -27.27
C ASP A 200 93.38 3.84 -26.83
N ALA A 201 92.43 3.63 -27.75
CA ALA A 201 91.25 2.78 -27.58
C ALA A 201 91.56 1.40 -26.97
N LYS A 202 92.72 0.82 -27.33
CA LYS A 202 93.15 -0.53 -26.91
C LYS A 202 93.55 -0.59 -25.43
N SER A 203 93.77 0.56 -24.80
CA SER A 203 94.15 0.68 -23.39
C SER A 203 92.96 0.83 -22.43
N PHE A 204 91.76 1.12 -22.95
CA PHE A 204 90.57 1.40 -22.14
C PHE A 204 89.76 0.14 -21.83
N TYR A 205 89.15 0.10 -20.65
CA TYR A 205 88.30 -1.00 -20.20
C TYR A 205 87.06 -0.50 -19.44
N VAL A 206 85.98 -1.30 -19.48
CA VAL A 206 84.71 -0.96 -18.82
C VAL A 206 84.91 -0.90 -17.30
N GLY A 207 84.43 0.17 -16.66
CA GLY A 207 84.61 0.43 -15.23
C GLY A 207 85.90 1.18 -14.87
N GLN A 208 86.75 1.52 -15.85
CA GLN A 208 87.88 2.41 -15.63
C GLN A 208 87.40 3.80 -15.19
N SER A 209 87.95 4.31 -14.08
CA SER A 209 87.65 5.66 -13.60
C SER A 209 88.26 6.71 -14.54
N ALA A 210 87.42 7.61 -15.04
CA ALA A 210 87.83 8.76 -15.83
C ALA A 210 87.52 10.06 -15.08
N SER A 211 88.42 11.03 -15.16
CA SER A 211 88.17 12.41 -14.76
C SER A 211 88.31 13.32 -15.98
N GLY A 212 87.54 14.41 -16.01
CA GLY A 212 87.57 15.40 -17.07
C GLY A 212 87.18 16.76 -16.52
N VAL A 213 87.84 17.80 -17.03
CA VAL A 213 87.48 19.20 -16.75
C VAL A 213 86.55 19.65 -17.88
N LEU A 214 85.34 20.06 -17.51
CA LEU A 214 84.42 20.70 -18.44
C LEU A 214 84.65 22.22 -18.36
N ASP A 215 85.55 22.72 -19.21
CA ASP A 215 85.73 24.17 -19.38
C ASP A 215 84.54 24.76 -20.15
N GLY A 216 84.12 25.97 -19.79
CA GLY A 216 82.81 26.49 -20.18
C GLY A 216 82.74 28.01 -20.18
N SER A 217 82.76 28.60 -21.38
CA SER A 217 82.11 29.89 -21.60
C SER A 217 80.60 29.69 -21.50
N LEU A 218 79.97 30.47 -20.61
CA LEU A 218 78.55 30.78 -20.68
C LEU A 218 78.27 31.80 -21.81
#